data_AF-A0A4Y2PWU1-F1
#
_entry.id   AF-A0A4Y2PWU1-F1
#
_cell.length_a   1.000
_cell.length_b   1.000
_cell.length_c   1.000
_cell.angle_alpha   90.00
_cell.angle_beta   90.00
_cell.angle_gamma   90.00
#
_symmetry.space_group_name_H-M   'P 1'
#
loop_
_entity.id
_entity.type
_entity.pdbx_description
1 polymer ?
#
loop_
_entity_poly.entity_id
_entity_poly.type
_entity_poly.pdbx_seq_one_letter_code
_entity_poly.pdbx_strand_id
1 'polypeptide(L)'
;METDISVKVLITEDAWSSSEVQKAQLEDPAIRSILEKKLNSEDRPSWQKIALESPATKRYWALWDSLHLKDGVLYRKWESDDGSSCRW
;
A
#
# COMPACT_ATOMS: atom_id res chain seq x y z
N MET A 1 23.99 -24.90 35.88
CA MET A 1 22.86 -25.56 35.21
C MET A 1 21.79 -24.50 35.09
N GLU A 2 21.81 -23.77 33.98
CA GLU A 2 20.87 -22.67 33.72
C GLU A 2 19.96 -23.16 32.61
N THR A 3 18.67 -23.22 32.91
CA THR A 3 17.63 -23.66 31.98
C THR A 3 17.36 -22.54 30.99
N ASP A 4 17.72 -22.79 29.73
CA ASP A 4 17.35 -21.99 28.57
C ASP A 4 15.83 -21.78 28.52
N ILE A 5 15.42 -20.53 28.70
CA ILE A 5 14.04 -20.09 28.59
C ILE A 5 13.71 -20.04 27.09
N SER A 6 13.04 -21.07 26.61
CA SER A 6 12.48 -21.12 25.27
C SER A 6 11.26 -20.19 25.19
N VAL A 7 11.50 -18.96 24.72
CA VAL A 7 10.43 -17.99 24.43
C VAL A 7 9.63 -18.49 23.23
N LYS A 8 8.47 -19.09 23.48
CA LYS A 8 7.51 -19.41 22.42
C LYS A 8 6.91 -18.11 21.90
N VAL A 9 7.34 -17.71 20.71
CA VAL A 9 6.72 -16.64 19.93
C VAL A 9 5.26 -17.01 19.70
N LEU A 10 4.36 -16.23 20.31
CA LEU A 10 2.94 -16.20 19.97
C LEU A 10 2.83 -15.63 18.56
N ILE A 11 2.56 -16.50 17.58
CA ILE A 11 2.19 -16.06 16.24
C ILE A 11 0.83 -15.37 16.38
N THR A 12 0.82 -14.05 16.32
CA THR A 12 -0.41 -13.26 16.18
C THR A 12 -1.03 -13.60 14.82
N GLU A 13 -2.09 -14.40 14.82
CA GLU A 13 -2.91 -14.75 13.64
C GLU A 13 -3.70 -13.55 13.07
N ASP A 14 -3.40 -12.33 13.51
CA ASP A 14 -4.11 -11.08 13.16
C ASP A 14 -3.42 -10.30 12.01
N ALA A 15 -2.27 -10.76 11.52
CA ALA A 15 -1.59 -10.14 10.38
C ALA A 15 -2.15 -10.71 9.08
N TRP A 16 -2.91 -9.89 8.33
CA TRP A 16 -3.36 -10.24 6.99
C TRP A 16 -2.17 -10.63 6.11
N SER A 17 -2.32 -11.72 5.35
CA SER A 17 -1.34 -12.11 4.34
C SER A 17 -1.31 -11.09 3.20
N SER A 18 -0.15 -10.98 2.52
CA SER A 18 -0.02 -10.10 1.33
C SER A 18 -1.08 -10.40 0.26
N SER A 19 -1.42 -11.69 0.08
CA SER A 19 -2.48 -12.12 -0.84
C SER A 19 -3.87 -11.62 -0.44
N GLU A 20 -4.19 -11.61 0.85
CA GLU A 20 -5.48 -11.09 1.33
C GLU A 20 -5.57 -9.58 1.16
N VAL A 21 -4.48 -8.87 1.43
CA VAL A 21 -4.40 -7.42 1.21
C VAL A 21 -4.53 -7.10 -0.29
N GLN A 22 -3.79 -7.80 -1.15
CA GLN A 22 -3.89 -7.64 -2.59
C GLN A 22 -5.32 -7.86 -3.10
N LYS A 23 -5.96 -8.94 -2.63
CA LYS A 23 -7.34 -9.25 -3.00
C LYS A 23 -8.29 -8.13 -2.59
N ALA A 24 -8.20 -7.65 -1.35
CA ALA A 24 -9.04 -6.55 -0.87
C ALA A 24 -8.81 -5.25 -1.66
N GLN A 25 -7.57 -4.95 -2.06
CA GLN A 25 -7.26 -3.80 -2.90
C GLN A 25 -7.84 -3.93 -4.32
N LEU A 26 -7.88 -5.13 -4.87
CA LEU A 26 -8.51 -5.41 -6.17
C LEU A 26 -10.04 -5.36 -6.10
N GLU A 27 -10.64 -5.63 -4.94
CA GLU A 27 -12.09 -5.53 -4.73
C GLU A 27 -12.55 -4.07 -4.59
N ASP A 28 -11.71 -3.16 -4.08
CA ASP A 28 -12.00 -1.72 -4.05
C ASP A 28 -11.77 -1.08 -5.45
N PRO A 29 -12.83 -0.53 -6.10
CA PRO A 29 -12.69 0.03 -7.45
C PRO A 29 -11.73 1.22 -7.56
N ALA A 30 -11.63 2.05 -6.52
CA ALA A 30 -10.78 3.23 -6.52
C ALA A 30 -9.30 2.84 -6.35
N ILE A 31 -9.02 1.91 -5.44
CA ILE A 31 -7.65 1.39 -5.23
C ILE A 31 -7.23 0.55 -6.44
N ARG A 32 -8.09 -0.33 -6.94
CA ARG A 32 -7.83 -1.14 -8.14
C ARG A 32 -7.41 -0.28 -9.33
N SER A 33 -8.12 0.81 -9.61
CA SER A 33 -7.78 1.74 -10.71
C SER A 33 -6.37 2.32 -10.56
N ILE A 34 -5.93 2.63 -9.34
CA ILE A 34 -4.58 3.14 -9.08
C ILE A 34 -3.53 2.02 -9.16
N LEU A 35 -3.83 0.85 -8.61
CA LEU A 35 -2.97 -0.33 -8.65
C LEU A 35 -2.68 -0.72 -10.10
N GLU A 36 -3.70 -0.83 -10.94
CA GLU A 36 -3.55 -1.14 -12.37
C GLU A 36 -2.69 -0.08 -13.06
N LYS A 37 -2.87 1.21 -12.76
CA LYS A 37 -2.03 2.27 -13.34
C LYS A 37 -0.57 2.19 -12.88
N LYS A 38 -0.30 1.91 -11.59
CA LYS A 38 1.07 1.71 -11.06
C LYS A 38 1.75 0.48 -11.67
N LEU A 39 1.01 -0.60 -11.91
CA LEU A 39 1.52 -1.79 -12.58
C LEU A 39 1.90 -1.54 -14.04
N ASN A 40 1.21 -0.60 -14.71
CA ASN A 40 1.44 -0.29 -16.12
C ASN A 40 2.53 0.79 -16.34
N SER A 41 2.81 1.63 -15.36
CA SER A 41 3.74 2.76 -15.49
C SER A 41 4.21 3.27 -14.13
N GLU A 42 5.51 3.56 -14.01
CA GLU A 42 6.07 4.29 -12.87
C GLU A 42 5.62 5.76 -12.86
N ASP A 43 5.49 6.35 -14.06
CA ASP A 43 5.09 7.73 -14.23
C ASP A 43 3.65 7.99 -13.81
N ARG A 44 3.44 9.13 -13.13
CA ARG A 44 2.11 9.59 -12.72
C ARG A 44 1.22 9.83 -13.95
N PRO A 45 0.01 9.23 -14.00
CA PRO A 45 -0.94 9.49 -15.08
C PRO A 45 -1.25 10.98 -15.20
N SER A 46 -1.48 11.47 -16.43
CA SER A 46 -1.88 12.86 -16.63
C SER A 46 -3.27 13.13 -16.03
N TRP A 47 -3.54 14.39 -15.69
CA TRP A 47 -4.84 14.80 -15.14
C TRP A 47 -6.01 14.39 -16.04
N GLN A 48 -5.86 14.51 -17.37
CA GLN A 48 -6.89 14.13 -18.34
C GLN A 48 -7.31 12.66 -18.21
N LYS A 49 -6.37 11.76 -17.89
CA LYS A 49 -6.65 10.34 -17.68
C LYS A 49 -7.41 10.04 -16.39
N ILE A 50 -7.44 10.98 -15.44
CA ILE A 50 -8.03 10.81 -14.10
C ILE A 50 -9.25 11.72 -13.89
N ALA A 51 -9.45 12.73 -14.72
CA ALA A 51 -10.50 13.74 -14.54
C ALA A 51 -11.92 13.15 -14.48
N LEU A 52 -12.19 12.02 -15.15
CA LEU A 52 -13.49 11.34 -15.14
C LEU A 52 -13.59 10.22 -14.09
N GLU A 53 -12.48 9.88 -13.42
CA GLU A 53 -12.46 8.85 -12.37
C GLU A 53 -13.17 9.33 -11.10
N SER A 54 -13.45 8.40 -10.20
CA SER A 54 -14.11 8.68 -8.93
C SER A 54 -13.32 9.70 -8.09
N PRO A 55 -13.99 10.45 -7.19
CA PRO A 55 -13.30 11.31 -6.23
C PRO A 55 -12.26 10.57 -5.37
N ALA A 56 -12.52 9.30 -5.02
CA ALA A 56 -11.58 8.49 -4.25
C ALA A 56 -10.31 8.16 -5.06
N THR A 57 -10.47 7.76 -6.33
CA THR A 57 -9.34 7.53 -7.25
C THR A 57 -8.49 8.78 -7.40
N LYS A 58 -9.12 9.95 -7.56
CA LYS A 58 -8.43 11.26 -7.65
C LYS A 58 -7.60 11.57 -6.40
N ARG A 59 -8.10 11.23 -5.20
CA ARG A 59 -7.36 11.42 -3.93
C ARG A 59 -6.10 10.55 -3.89
N TYR A 60 -6.21 9.29 -4.28
CA TYR A 60 -5.04 8.41 -4.36
C TYR A 60 -4.08 8.83 -5.46
N TRP A 61 -4.58 9.32 -6.60
CA TRP A 61 -3.73 9.89 -7.66
C TRP A 61 -2.95 11.12 -7.17
N ALA A 62 -3.54 11.97 -6.34
CA ALA A 62 -2.82 13.10 -5.73
C ALA A 62 -1.69 12.64 -4.79
N LEU A 63 -1.79 11.42 -4.26
CA LEU A 63 -0.79 10.78 -3.41
C LEU A 63 0.22 9.93 -4.21
N TRP A 64 0.18 9.93 -5.54
CA TRP A 64 0.94 9.01 -6.41
C TRP A 64 2.41 8.82 -6.03
N ASP A 65 3.10 9.91 -5.68
CA ASP A 65 4.53 9.92 -5.39
C ASP A 65 4.84 9.26 -4.03
N SER A 66 3.84 9.18 -3.13
CA SER A 66 3.90 8.45 -1.86
C SER A 66 3.42 7.00 -1.98
N LEU A 67 2.86 6.60 -3.13
CA LEU A 67 2.33 5.26 -3.34
C LEU A 67 3.38 4.37 -4.01
N HIS A 68 3.62 3.20 -3.43
CA HIS A 68 4.62 2.26 -3.91
C HIS A 68 4.04 0.86 -4.04
N LEU A 69 4.48 0.15 -5.07
CA LEU A 69 4.05 -1.21 -5.32
C LEU A 69 5.12 -2.17 -4.79
N LYS A 70 4.71 -3.14 -3.98
CA LYS A 70 5.57 -4.21 -3.49
C LYS A 70 4.80 -5.51 -3.52
N ASP A 71 5.34 -6.51 -4.23
CA ASP A 71 4.74 -7.84 -4.40
C ASP A 71 3.27 -7.78 -4.86
N GLY A 72 2.93 -6.78 -5.67
CA GLY A 72 1.57 -6.56 -6.18
C GLY A 72 0.58 -5.94 -5.19
N VAL A 73 1.05 -5.47 -4.04
CA VAL A 73 0.29 -4.69 -3.05
C VAL A 73 0.71 -3.23 -3.11
N LEU A 74 -0.28 -2.33 -3.04
CA LEU A 74 -0.07 -0.89 -2.98
C LEU A 74 0.15 -0.44 -1.53
N TYR A 75 1.30 0.13 -1.24
CA TYR A 75 1.68 0.72 0.05
C TYR A 75 1.68 2.24 -0.04
N ARG A 76 1.37 2.91 1.06
CA ARG A 76 1.51 4.36 1.17
C ARG A 76 2.65 4.68 2.11
N LYS A 77 3.73 5.21 1.56
CA LYS A 77 4.80 5.78 2.36
C LYS A 77 4.23 6.93 3.21
N TRP A 78 4.43 6.84 4.51
CA TRP A 78 4.18 7.92 5.45
C TRP A 78 5.51 8.53 5.87
N GLU A 79 5.57 9.86 5.86
CA GLU A 79 6.72 10.63 6.34
C GLU A 79 6.29 11.46 7.56
N SER A 80 7.14 11.53 8.57
CA SER A 80 6.93 12.44 9.70
C SER A 80 6.96 13.90 9.25
N ASP A 81 6.28 14.78 9.99
CA ASP A 81 6.26 16.22 9.73
C ASP A 81 7.66 16.86 9.73
N ASP A 82 8.60 16.32 10.49
CA ASP A 82 10.00 16.76 10.57
C ASP A 82 10.90 16.09 9.51
N GLY A 83 10.36 15.21 8.68
CA GLY A 83 11.08 14.43 7.68
C GLY A 83 12.03 13.38 8.25
N SER A 84 12.05 13.16 9.57
CA SER A 84 13.05 12.29 10.23
C SER A 84 12.70 10.79 10.15
N SER A 85 11.44 10.44 9.86
CA SER A 85 11.00 9.05 9.77
C SER A 85 10.19 8.78 8.52
N CYS A 86 10.43 7.59 7.94
CA CYS A 86 9.70 7.05 6.80
C CYS A 86 9.15 5.66 7.20
N ARG A 87 7.85 5.45 7.03
CA ARG A 87 7.18 4.15 7.23
C ARG A 87 6.45 3.76 5.94
N TRP A 88 6.30 2.46 5.72
CA TRP A 88 5.66 1.88 4.54
C TRP A 88 4.26 1.36 4.87
#